data_AF-A0A8B7VX96-F1
#
_entry.id   AF-A0A8B7VX96-F1
#
_cell.length_a   1.000
_cell.length_b   1.000
_cell.length_c   1.000
_cell.angle_alpha   90.00
_cell.angle_beta   90.00
_cell.angle_gamma   90.00
#
_symmetry.space_group_name_H-M   'P 1'
#
loop_
_entity.id
_entity.type
_entity.pdbx_description
1 polymer ?
#
loop_
_entity_poly.entity_id
_entity_poly.type
_entity_poly.pdbx_seq_one_letter_code
_entity_poly.pdbx_strand_id
1 'polypeptide(L)' 'MVHTFFTLFYLGLHLSHGIWAQDVTPSMPSIWATPGPVVLQGSTVSIFCGGPPGTTQHHLNQAGSSQELYKEEPKE' A
#
# COMPACT_ATOMS: atom_id res chain seq x y z
N MET A 1 47.39 11.91 -11.07
CA MET A 1 46.28 12.84 -11.35
C MET A 1 45.07 12.15 -11.99
N VAL A 2 45.25 11.24 -12.96
CA VAL A 2 44.13 10.50 -13.59
C VAL A 2 43.37 9.54 -12.66
N HIS A 3 44.05 8.83 -11.76
CA HIS A 3 43.42 7.87 -10.84
C HIS A 3 42.43 8.53 -9.86
N THR A 4 42.75 9.74 -9.39
CA THR A 4 41.86 10.52 -8.53
C THR A 4 40.60 10.95 -9.27
N PHE A 5 40.72 11.27 -10.56
CA PHE A 5 39.58 11.62 -11.40
C PHE A 5 38.64 10.42 -11.62
N PHE A 6 39.20 9.24 -11.94
CA PHE A 6 38.41 8.01 -12.10
C PHE A 6 37.72 7.57 -10.81
N THR A 7 38.39 7.69 -9.66
CA THR A 7 37.82 7.33 -8.35
C THR A 7 36.68 8.28 -7.94
N LEU A 8 36.85 9.59 -8.15
CA LEU A 8 35.78 10.58 -7.92
C LEU A 8 34.59 10.36 -8.86
N PHE A 9 34.85 10.05 -10.13
CA PHE A 9 33.82 9.76 -11.12
C PHE A 9 33.02 8.49 -10.77
N TYR A 10 33.70 7.42 -10.38
CA TYR A 10 33.06 6.19 -9.91
C TYR A 10 32.23 6.40 -8.64
N LEU A 11 32.75 7.16 -7.68
CA LEU A 11 32.02 7.48 -6.46
C LEU A 11 30.78 8.31 -6.78
N GLY A 12 30.90 9.31 -7.67
CA GLY A 12 29.77 10.11 -8.15
C GLY A 12 28.69 9.28 -8.85
N LEU A 13 29.08 8.32 -9.71
CA LEU A 13 28.14 7.41 -10.37
C LEU A 13 27.46 6.46 -9.39
N HIS A 14 28.18 5.96 -8.37
CA HIS A 14 27.62 5.03 -7.38
C HIS A 14 26.61 5.74 -6.45
N LEU A 15 26.88 6.98 -6.04
CA LEU A 15 25.90 7.78 -5.29
C LEU A 15 24.68 8.13 -6.17
N SER A 16 24.88 8.29 -7.48
CA SER A 16 23.79 8.59 -8.42
C SER A 16 22.91 7.38 -8.73
N HIS A 17 23.44 6.15 -8.58
CA HIS A 17 22.70 4.90 -8.86
C HIS A 17 21.82 4.43 -7.67
N GLY A 18 21.86 5.13 -6.53
CA GLY A 18 21.14 4.79 -5.31
C GLY A 18 19.64 5.15 -5.28
N ILE A 19 19.04 5.48 -6.42
CA ILE A 19 17.59 5.71 -6.56
C ILE A 19 17.07 4.82 -7.69
N TRP A 20 17.44 3.54 -7.68
CA TRP A 20 16.59 2.55 -8.32
C TRP A 20 15.33 2.49 -7.49
N ALA A 21 14.27 3.05 -8.05
CA ALA A 21 12.87 2.85 -7.70
C ALA A 21 12.72 1.88 -6.51
N GLN A 22 12.75 2.43 -5.29
CA GLN A 22 11.75 1.96 -4.35
C GLN A 22 10.47 2.44 -5.01
N ASP A 23 9.93 1.57 -5.86
CA ASP A 23 8.56 1.62 -6.27
C ASP A 23 7.81 1.60 -4.94
N VAL A 24 7.61 2.78 -4.36
CA VAL A 24 6.53 3.02 -3.42
C VAL A 24 5.29 2.94 -4.30
N THR A 25 5.03 1.75 -4.85
CA THR A 25 3.68 1.36 -5.17
C THR A 25 2.96 1.59 -3.85
N PRO A 26 1.93 2.45 -3.81
CA PRO A 26 1.02 2.46 -2.69
C PRO A 26 0.58 1.01 -2.54
N SER A 27 1.10 0.34 -1.52
CA SER A 27 0.93 -1.09 -1.34
C SER A 27 -0.56 -1.34 -1.29
N MET A 28 -1.06 -1.99 -2.34
CA MET A 28 -2.49 -2.07 -2.59
C MET A 28 -3.14 -2.77 -1.39
N PRO A 29 -4.14 -2.14 -0.75
CA PRO A 29 -4.87 -2.81 0.31
C PRO A 29 -5.56 -4.05 -0.28
N SER A 30 -5.62 -5.11 0.52
CA SER A 30 -6.34 -6.33 0.16
C SER A 30 -7.75 -6.27 0.75
N ILE A 31 -8.75 -6.67 -0.03
CA ILE A 31 -10.15 -6.75 0.40
C ILE A 31 -10.69 -8.15 0.09
N TRP A 32 -11.42 -8.73 1.04
CA TRP A 32 -12.07 -10.02 0.85
C TRP A 32 -13.34 -10.12 1.67
N ALA A 33 -14.14 -11.15 1.40
CA ALA A 33 -15.41 -11.40 2.07
C ALA A 33 -15.54 -12.86 2.46
N THR A 34 -16.16 -13.11 3.61
CA THR A 34 -16.53 -14.45 4.10
C THR A 34 -18.04 -14.49 4.30
N PRO A 35 -18.77 -15.50 3.78
CA PRO A 35 -18.29 -16.75 3.17
C PRO A 35 -17.74 -16.62 1.75
N GLY A 36 -18.01 -15.50 1.06
CA GLY A 36 -17.50 -15.25 -0.27
C GLY A 36 -18.04 -13.92 -0.84
N PRO A 37 -17.64 -13.56 -2.06
CA PRO A 37 -18.05 -12.31 -2.70
C PRO A 37 -19.51 -12.30 -3.17
N VAL A 38 -20.13 -13.48 -3.28
CA VAL A 38 -21.53 -13.64 -3.69
C VAL A 38 -22.27 -14.42 -2.60
N VAL A 39 -23.34 -13.82 -2.08
CA VAL A 39 -24.19 -14.41 -1.04
C VAL A 39 -25.65 -14.24 -1.41
N LEU A 40 -26.52 -15.08 -0.83
CA LEU A 40 -27.96 -14.91 -0.96
C LEU A 40 -28.42 -13.62 -0.27
N GLN A 41 -29.48 -13.01 -0.81
CA GLN A 41 -30.06 -11.81 -0.23
C GLN A 41 -30.58 -12.11 1.19
N GLY A 42 -30.26 -11.22 2.14
CA GLY A 42 -30.60 -11.38 3.55
C GLY A 42 -29.59 -12.22 4.35
N SER A 43 -28.59 -12.84 3.70
CA SER A 43 -27.50 -13.51 4.39
C SER A 43 -26.49 -12.52 4.95
N THR A 44 -25.92 -12.85 6.12
CA THR A 44 -24.82 -12.09 6.71
C THR A 44 -23.52 -12.35 5.93
N VAL A 45 -22.78 -11.28 5.66
CA VAL A 45 -21.43 -11.32 5.08
C VAL A 45 -20.49 -10.47 5.92
N SER A 46 -19.26 -10.96 6.12
CA SER A 46 -18.19 -10.19 6.76
C SER A 46 -17.21 -9.74 5.70
N ILE A 47 -17.01 -8.43 5.59
CA ILE A 47 -16.01 -7.82 4.70
C ILE A 47 -14.78 -7.48 5.54
N PHE A 48 -13.61 -7.84 5.03
CA PHE A 48 -12.33 -7.57 5.66
C PHE A 48 -11.47 -6.71 4.74
N CYS A 49 -10.69 -5.82 5.34
CA CYS A 49 -9.68 -5.04 4.64
C CYS A 49 -8.34 -5.19 5.37
N GLY A 50 -7.28 -5.40 4.60
CA GLY A 50 -5.91 -5.52 5.11
C GLY A 50 -5.03 -4.49 4.44
N GLY A 51 -4.37 -3.66 5.24
CA GLY A 51 -3.35 -2.73 4.78
C GLY A 51 -1.93 -3.30 4.89
N PRO A 52 -0.94 -2.64 4.26
CA PRO A 52 0.48 -2.91 4.49
C PRO A 52 0.92 -2.67 5.95
N PRO A 53 2.11 -3.15 6.35
CA PRO A 53 2.72 -2.77 7.61
C PRO A 53 2.79 -1.24 7.78
N GLY A 54 2.38 -0.74 8.94
CA GLY A 54 2.31 0.71 9.22
C GLY A 54 0.96 1.36 8.88
N THR A 55 -0.03 0.59 8.42
CA THR A 55 -1.41 1.10 8.27
C THR A 55 -2.00 1.40 9.65
N THR A 56 -2.37 2.66 9.87
CA THR A 56 -3.01 3.13 11.11
C THR A 56 -4.53 3.21 11.00
N GLN A 57 -5.06 3.29 9.78
CA GLN A 57 -6.47 3.53 9.53
C GLN A 57 -6.95 2.77 8.29
N HIS A 58 -8.18 2.27 8.37
CA HIS A 58 -8.84 1.54 7.30
C HIS A 58 -10.17 2.22 6.95
N HIS A 59 -10.42 2.41 5.65
CA HIS A 59 -11.65 3.00 5.11
C HIS A 59 -12.30 2.05 4.12
N LEU A 60 -13.59 1.78 4.29
CA LEU A 60 -14.38 0.94 3.38
C LEU A 60 -15.52 1.76 2.77
N ASN A 61 -15.50 1.90 1.44
CA ASN A 61 -16.48 2.66 0.67
C ASN A 61 -17.28 1.74 -0.26
N GLN A 62 -18.58 2.01 -0.37
CA GLN A 62 -19.44 1.29 -1.30
C GLN A 62 -19.40 1.96 -2.68
N ALA A 63 -19.06 1.19 -3.72
CA ALA A 63 -19.03 1.72 -5.09
C ALA A 63 -20.40 2.26 -5.53
N GLY A 64 -20.43 3.46 -6.11
CA GLY A 64 -21.67 4.13 -6.54
C GLY A 64 -22.44 4.83 -5.42
N SER A 65 -21.93 4.83 -4.19
CA SER A 65 -22.45 5.60 -3.06
C SER A 65 -21.35 6.52 -2.52
N SER A 66 -21.69 7.76 -2.17
CA SER A 66 -20.75 8.69 -1.52
C SER A 66 -20.67 8.47 0.00
N GLN A 67 -21.29 7.41 0.54
CA GLN A 67 -21.33 7.14 1.97
C GLN A 67 -20.13 6.30 2.40
N GLU A 68 -19.34 6.83 3.35
CA GLU A 68 -18.35 6.03 4.09
C GLU A 68 -19.11 5.03 4.98
N LEU A 69 -18.92 3.74 4.72
CA LEU A 69 -19.68 2.68 5.38
C LEU A 69 -19.09 2.34 6.76
N TYR A 70 -17.77 2.45 6.88
CA TYR A 70 -17.04 2.15 8.11
C TYR A 70 -15.68 2.84 8.15
N LYS A 71 -15.37 3.45 9.29
CA LYS A 71 -14.06 4.02 9.62
C LYS A 71 -13.63 3.41 10.94
N GLU A 72 -12.55 2.64 10.92
CA GLU A 72 -11.95 2.16 12.18
C GLU A 72 -10.97 3.20 12.69
N GLU A 73 -11.15 3.61 13.95
CA GLU A 73 -10.18 4.45 14.64
C GLU A 73 -9.00 3.60 15.12
N PRO A 74 -7.76 4.15 15.12
CA PRO A 74 -6.59 3.41 15.58
C PRO A 74 -6.79 2.95 17.02
N LYS A 75 -6.59 1.67 17.28
CA LYS A 75 -6.50 1.15 18.64
C LYS A 75 -5.08 1.47 19.13
N GLU A 76 -4.98 2.38 20.09
CA GLU A 76 -3.75 2.75 20.81
C GLU A 76 -3.09 1.53 21.47
#